data_AF-T1EJN7-F1
#
_entry.id   AF-T1EJN7-F1
#
_cell.length_a   1.000
_cell.length_b   1.000
_cell.length_c   1.000
_cell.angle_alpha   90.00
_cell.angle_beta   90.00
_cell.angle_gamma   90.00
#
_symmetry.space_group_name_H-M   'P 1'
#
loop_
_entity.id
_entity.type
_entity.pdbx_description
1 polymer ?
#
loop_
_entity_poly.entity_id
_entity_poly.type
_entity_poly.pdbx_seq_one_letter_code
_entity_poly.pdbx_strand_id
1 'polypeptide(L)' 'SGWTDSECFMKWLNHFTFIVKPSKKDKHLIFLDEHHSHKTLEAVTFCRENGIELITFPPHCTHKMQPLDVSFFKGLKAAY' A
#
# COMPACT_ATOMS: atom_id res chain seq x y z
N SER A 1 14.21 -14.70 1.08
CA SER A 1 14.08 -13.57 0.13
C SER A 1 12.63 -13.10 0.13
N GLY A 2 12.28 -12.21 1.06
CA GLY A 2 10.91 -11.70 1.27
C GLY A 2 10.66 -10.42 0.48
N TRP A 3 10.72 -10.50 -0.84
CA TRP A 3 10.47 -9.35 -1.72
C TRP A 3 9.01 -9.37 -2.17
N THR A 4 8.33 -8.23 -2.06
CA THR A 4 6.97 -8.08 -2.59
C THR A 4 7.02 -7.97 -4.11
N ASP A 5 6.67 -9.04 -4.81
CA ASP A 5 6.39 -9.03 -6.24
C ASP A 5 4.95 -8.58 -6.53
N SER A 6 4.64 -8.31 -7.79
CA SER A 6 3.33 -7.82 -8.21
C SER A 6 2.21 -8.83 -7.94
N GLU A 7 2.50 -10.13 -7.98
CA GLU A 7 1.52 -11.19 -7.71
C GLU A 7 1.13 -11.20 -6.23
N CYS A 8 2.12 -11.08 -5.34
CA CYS A 8 1.92 -10.96 -3.90
C CYS A 8 1.08 -9.72 -3.57
N PHE A 9 1.35 -8.59 -4.22
CA PHE A 9 0.55 -7.37 -4.04
C PHE A 9 -0.91 -7.55 -4.48
N MET A 10 -1.16 -8.22 -5.61
CA MET A 10 -2.51 -8.53 -6.05
C MET A 10 -3.25 -9.48 -5.09
N LYS A 11 -2.59 -10.51 -4.57
CA LYS A 11 -3.16 -11.40 -3.54
C LYS A 11 -3.54 -10.62 -2.28
N TRP A 12 -2.67 -9.69 -1.86
CA TRP A 12 -2.94 -8.82 -0.73
C TRP A 12 -4.14 -7.89 -1.00
N LEU A 13 -4.24 -7.27 -2.18
CA LEU A 13 -5.38 -6.42 -2.55
C LEU A 13 -6.71 -7.17 -2.51
N ASN A 14 -6.74 -8.41 -3.01
CA ASN A 14 -7.92 -9.27 -2.94
C ASN A 14 -8.30 -9.60 -1.49
N HIS A 15 -7.32 -9.90 -0.65
CA HIS A 15 -7.57 -10.14 0.77
C HIS A 15 -8.09 -8.89 1.48
N PHE A 16 -7.48 -7.73 1.19
CA PHE A 16 -7.89 -6.44 1.73
C PHE A 16 -9.34 -6.11 1.37
N THR A 17 -9.74 -6.23 0.10
CA THR A 17 -11.12 -5.96 -0.32
C THR A 17 -12.12 -6.93 0.30
N PHE A 18 -11.74 -8.19 0.50
CA PHE A 18 -12.59 -9.18 1.18
C PHE A 18 -12.89 -8.81 2.63
N ILE A 19 -11.88 -8.32 3.37
CA ILE A 19 -12.02 -7.98 4.79
C ILE A 19 -12.65 -6.60 4.98
N VAL A 20 -12.12 -5.57 4.30
CA VAL A 20 -12.50 -4.17 4.50
C VAL A 20 -13.78 -3.81 3.75
N LYS A 21 -14.08 -4.51 2.65
CA LYS A 21 -15.26 -4.30 1.80
C LYS A 21 -15.43 -2.84 1.34
N PRO A 22 -14.37 -2.23 0.77
CA PRO A 22 -14.47 -0.87 0.24
C PRO A 22 -15.51 -0.81 -0.89
N SER A 23 -16.07 0.37 -1.10
CA SER A 23 -17.04 0.58 -2.18
C SER A 23 -16.91 1.98 -2.76
N LYS A 24 -17.52 2.22 -3.93
CA LYS A 24 -17.53 3.56 -4.52
C LYS A 24 -18.25 4.61 -3.67
N LYS A 25 -19.11 4.18 -2.73
CA LYS A 25 -19.79 5.06 -1.75
C LYS A 25 -18.98 5.24 -0.46
N ASP A 26 -18.12 4.28 -0.15
CA ASP A 26 -17.27 4.26 1.04
C ASP A 26 -15.82 4.00 0.61
N LYS A 27 -15.19 5.08 0.14
CA LYS A 27 -13.88 5.01 -0.50
C LYS A 27 -12.78 4.84 0.54
N HIS A 28 -11.80 4.03 0.19
CA HIS A 28 -10.64 3.76 1.03
C HIS A 28 -9.37 4.23 0.35
N LEU A 29 -8.43 4.72 1.16
CA LEU A 29 -7.17 5.28 0.70
C LEU A 29 -6.02 4.36 1.09
N ILE A 30 -5.20 3.96 0.11
CA ILE A 30 -3.98 3.19 0.36
C ILE A 30 -2.78 4.05 -0.02
N PHE A 31 -1.88 4.24 0.94
CA PHE A 31 -0.61 4.90 0.74
C PHE A 31 0.46 3.88 0.39
N LEU A 32 1.11 4.05 -0.75
CA LEU A 32 2.14 3.17 -1.27
C LEU A 32 3.49 3.88 -1.31
N ASP A 33 4.56 3.14 -0.99
CA ASP A 33 5.90 3.57 -1.31
C ASP A 33 6.16 3.54 -2.83
N GLU A 34 7.29 4.09 -3.25
CA GLU A 34 7.70 4.15 -4.65
C GLU A 34 8.19 2.80 -5.20
N HIS A 35 7.75 1.67 -4.64
CA HIS A 35 8.18 0.37 -5.12
C HIS A 35 7.45 -0.01 -6.43
N HIS A 36 8.21 -0.45 -7.44
CA HIS A 36 7.69 -0.65 -8.80
C HIS A 36 6.64 -1.77 -8.89
N SER A 37 6.67 -2.75 -7.99
CA SER A 37 5.68 -3.85 -7.96
C SER A 37 4.26 -3.39 -7.62
N HIS A 38 4.09 -2.20 -7.03
CA HIS A 38 2.78 -1.64 -6.70
C HIS A 38 2.14 -0.83 -7.84
N LYS A 39 2.86 -0.62 -8.95
CA LYS A 39 2.44 0.24 -10.08
C LYS A 39 2.04 -0.57 -11.32
N THR A 40 1.45 -1.75 -11.16
CA THR A 40 0.89 -2.49 -12.29
C THR A 40 -0.45 -1.91 -12.71
N LEU A 41 -0.75 -1.92 -14.01
CA LEU A 41 -2.05 -1.47 -14.54
C LEU A 41 -3.20 -2.28 -13.94
N GLU A 42 -2.97 -3.57 -13.71
CA GLU A 42 -3.92 -4.49 -13.07
C GLU A 42 -4.30 -4.02 -11.66
N ALA A 43 -3.32 -3.71 -10.81
CA ALA A 43 -3.58 -3.27 -9.44
C ALA A 43 -4.32 -1.92 -9.40
N VAL A 44 -3.94 -0.98 -10.27
CA VAL A 44 -4.59 0.33 -10.36
C VAL A 44 -6.05 0.19 -10.81
N THR A 45 -6.31 -0.67 -11.79
CA THR A 45 -7.65 -0.92 -12.31
C THR A 45 -8.52 -1.58 -11.25
N PHE A 46 -8.01 -2.63 -10.61
CA PHE A 46 -8.69 -3.34 -9.52
C PHE A 46 -9.07 -2.39 -8.38
N CYS A 47 -8.15 -1.53 -7.95
CA CYS A 47 -8.41 -0.56 -6.87
C CYS A 47 -9.54 0.41 -7.27
N ARG A 48 -9.47 0.98 -8.47
CA ARG A 48 -10.48 1.94 -8.95
C ARG A 48 -11.88 1.32 -9.01
N GLU A 49 -11.98 0.07 -9.44
CA GLU A 49 -13.26 -0.64 -9.53
C GLU A 49 -13.89 -0.91 -8.16
N ASN A 50 -13.05 -1.20 -7.16
CA ASN A 50 -13.45 -1.49 -5.78
C ASN A 50 -13.57 -0.25 -4.87
N GLY A 51 -13.46 0.97 -5.40
CA GLY A 51 -13.56 2.20 -4.60
C GLY A 51 -12.33 2.48 -3.74
N ILE A 52 -11.17 1.97 -4.14
CA ILE A 52 -9.88 2.23 -3.51
C ILE A 52 -9.13 3.30 -4.30
N GLU A 53 -8.65 4.32 -3.61
CA GLU A 53 -7.75 5.34 -4.16
C GLU A 53 -6.31 5.04 -3.72
N LEU A 54 -5.39 5.01 -4.68
CA LEU A 54 -3.97 4.77 -4.44
C LEU A 54 -3.22 6.11 -4.44
N ILE A 55 -2.50 6.41 -3.36
CA ILE A 55 -1.57 7.54 -3.29
C ILE A 55 -0.15 6.98 -3.20
N THR A 56 0.71 7.41 -4.12
CA THR A 56 2.15 7.10 -4.05
C THR A 56 2.90 8.30 -3.49
N PHE A 57 3.86 8.04 -2.60
CA PHE A 57 4.74 9.10 -2.12
C PHE A 57 5.72 9.53 -3.22
N PRO A 58 6.08 10.84 -3.28
CA PRO A 58 7.11 11.30 -4.21
C PRO A 58 8.46 10.63 -3.91
N PRO A 59 9.31 10.42 -4.95
CA PRO A 59 10.60 9.79 -4.80
C PRO A 59 11.44 10.42 -3.69
N HIS A 60 12.19 9.58 -2.98
CA HIS A 60 13.07 10.00 -1.89
C HIS A 60 12.42 10.71 -0.69
N CYS A 61 11.09 10.71 -0.55
CA CYS A 61 10.41 11.30 0.61
C CYS A 61 9.96 10.30 1.69
N THR A 62 10.15 9.00 1.46
CA THR A 62 9.74 7.90 2.34
C THR A 62 10.22 8.08 3.79
N HIS A 63 11.51 8.37 3.95
CA HIS A 63 12.17 8.54 5.25
C HIS A 63 11.66 9.71 6.11
N LYS A 64 10.87 10.63 5.54
CA LYS A 64 10.25 11.76 6.26
C LYS A 64 8.73 11.64 6.34
N MET A 65 8.10 11.03 5.34
CA MET A 65 6.63 11.04 5.19
C MET A 65 5.96 9.70 5.47
N GLN A 66 6.68 8.58 5.57
CA GLN A 66 6.04 7.32 5.96
C GLN A 66 5.82 7.27 7.47
N PRO A 67 4.55 7.34 7.93
CA PRO A 67 4.27 7.34 9.36
C PRO A 67 4.75 6.05 10.01
N LEU A 68 4.69 4.94 9.29
CA LEU A 68 5.12 3.62 9.75
C LEU A 68 6.63 3.58 10.07
N ASP A 69 7.47 4.16 9.21
CA ASP A 69 8.92 4.26 9.40
C ASP A 69 9.29 5.20 10.55
N VAL A 70 8.63 6.36 10.62
CA VAL A 70 8.98 7.42 11.57
C VAL A 70 8.47 7.13 12.98
N SER A 71 7.29 6.52 13.12
CA SER A 71 6.65 6.28 14.41
C SER A 71 6.86 4.85 14.93
N PHE A 72 6.45 3.84 14.16
CA PHE A 72 6.37 2.47 14.64
C PHE A 72 7.72 1.75 14.56
N PHE A 73 8.35 1.73 13.38
CA PHE A 73 9.61 1.00 13.20
C PHE A 73 10.79 1.65 13.90
N LYS A 74 10.77 2.97 14.12
CA LYS A 74 11.80 3.66 14.88
C LYS A 74 11.88 3.17 16.32
N GLY A 75 10.73 3.02 17.00
CA GLY A 75 10.67 2.47 18.35
C GLY A 75 11.09 0.99 18.39
N LEU A 76 10.63 0.21 17.41
CA LEU A 76 10.96 -1.22 17.32
C LEU A 76 12.46 -1.47 17.15
N LYS A 77 13.14 -0.72 16.26
CA LYS A 77 14.60 -0.78 16.06
C LYS A 77 15.43 -0.28 17.25
N ALA A 78 14.84 0.52 18.13
CA ALA A 78 15.54 0.99 19.32
C ALA A 78 15.49 -0.05 20.46
N ALA A 79 14.48 -0.92 20.46
CA ALA A 79 14.26 -1.92 21.50
C ALA A 79 14.92 -3.28 21.22
N TYR A 80 15.25 -3.56 19.95
CA TYR A 80 15.83 -4.82 19.46
C TYR A 80 16.97 -4.55 18.49
#